data_AF-A0A4Q9GJA8-F1
#
_entry.id   AF-A0A4Q9GJA8-F1
#
_cell.length_a   1.000
_cell.length_b   1.000
_cell.length_c   1.000
_cell.angle_alpha   90.00
_cell.angle_beta   90.00
_cell.angle_gamma   90.00
#
_symmetry.space_group_name_H-M   'P 1'
#
loop_
_entity.id
_entity.type
_entity.pdbx_description
1 polymer ?
#
loop_
_entity_poly.entity_id
_entity_poly.type
_entity_poly.pdbx_seq_one_letter_code
_entity_poly.pdbx_strand_id
1 'polypeptide(L)'
;MRSVLLAGLLAAAVSSVPVAAEEPAPQPAVAEAAPAPAPAPAPDSAPTADEQALRTMVRNAAVAENLPPEIAEAVADVESGFNPRAVGGVGEIGLMQVLPSTARMLGFSEPLPKLFEPETNVRYGVRYLASAWRKTGADICATVMKYRAGHGETRYSQRSVAYCVRVRQLLAERGFKVTGTVPVATFGAPAASGVFRGARRLSNGRVRMAFNWRTVDLRRKALDKAGGAGLRIAE
;
A
#
# COMPACT_ATOMS: atom_id res chain seq x y z
N MET A 1 -30.01 72.42 -64.55
CA MET A 1 -30.38 73.28 -63.41
C MET A 1 -30.07 72.53 -62.12
N ARG A 2 -29.24 73.14 -61.26
CA ARG A 2 -29.17 73.06 -59.77
C ARG A 2 -29.32 71.71 -59.05
N SER A 3 -28.21 71.35 -58.37
CA SER A 3 -28.05 70.87 -56.97
C SER A 3 -29.15 70.08 -56.27
N VAL A 4 -28.77 69.00 -55.57
CA VAL A 4 -28.89 68.82 -54.09
C VAL A 4 -27.96 67.67 -53.65
N LEU A 5 -27.18 67.89 -52.59
CA LEU A 5 -26.38 66.89 -51.86
C LEU A 5 -27.27 65.94 -51.07
N LEU A 6 -26.86 64.68 -50.86
CA LEU A 6 -26.99 64.07 -49.53
C LEU A 6 -26.00 62.91 -49.31
N ALA A 7 -25.43 62.93 -48.11
CA ALA A 7 -24.46 61.99 -47.55
C ALA A 7 -25.01 60.57 -47.38
N GLY A 8 -24.13 59.57 -47.47
CA GLY A 8 -24.43 58.17 -47.15
C GLY A 8 -23.18 57.43 -46.68
N LEU A 9 -23.26 56.94 -45.44
CA LEU A 9 -22.26 56.26 -44.60
C LEU A 9 -21.31 55.28 -45.32
N LEU A 10 -20.01 55.36 -45.01
CA LEU A 10 -19.08 54.22 -45.13
C LEU A 10 -19.36 53.23 -44.00
N ALA A 11 -19.92 52.06 -44.33
CA ALA A 11 -19.89 50.88 -43.46
C ALA A 11 -18.72 49.98 -43.88
N ALA A 12 -17.64 50.00 -43.09
CA ALA A 12 -16.53 49.06 -43.26
C ALA A 12 -16.93 47.69 -42.68
N ALA A 13 -16.99 46.68 -43.53
CA ALA A 13 -17.19 45.29 -43.13
C ALA A 13 -15.90 44.76 -42.47
N VAL A 14 -15.96 44.50 -41.16
CA VAL A 14 -14.91 43.76 -40.44
C VAL A 14 -15.16 42.26 -40.60
N SER A 15 -14.29 41.59 -41.34
CA SER A 15 -14.27 40.13 -41.48
C SER A 15 -13.74 39.51 -40.19
N SER A 16 -14.60 38.77 -39.48
CA SER A 16 -14.24 38.03 -38.27
C SER A 16 -13.41 36.79 -38.63
N VAL A 17 -12.14 36.79 -38.23
CA VAL A 17 -11.26 35.61 -38.26
C VAL A 17 -11.65 34.70 -37.09
N PRO A 18 -11.87 33.38 -37.28
CA PRO A 18 -12.08 32.48 -36.17
C PRO A 18 -10.77 32.30 -35.38
N VAL A 19 -10.81 32.65 -34.10
CA VAL A 19 -9.75 32.35 -33.13
C VAL A 19 -9.75 30.84 -32.91
N ALA A 20 -8.67 30.17 -33.33
CA ALA A 20 -8.39 28.79 -32.96
C ALA A 20 -8.27 28.71 -31.43
N ALA A 21 -9.02 27.78 -30.83
CA ALA A 21 -8.92 27.48 -29.41
C ALA A 21 -7.55 26.85 -29.14
N GLU A 22 -6.68 27.61 -28.50
CA GLU A 22 -5.41 27.13 -27.96
C GLU A 22 -5.70 26.13 -26.83
N GLU A 23 -5.29 24.87 -27.01
CA GLU A 23 -5.28 23.86 -25.95
C GLU A 23 -4.43 24.37 -24.76
N PRO A 24 -4.94 24.35 -23.52
CA PRO A 24 -4.14 24.81 -22.40
C PRO A 24 -3.02 23.81 -22.11
N ALA A 25 -1.79 24.31 -22.17
CA ALA A 25 -0.58 23.60 -21.78
C ALA A 25 -0.68 23.01 -20.35
N PRO A 26 -0.04 21.86 -20.09
CA PRO A 26 -0.11 21.19 -18.81
C PRO A 26 0.59 22.02 -17.73
N GLN A 27 -0.17 22.42 -16.70
CA GLN A 27 0.38 23.13 -15.55
C GLN A 27 1.30 22.19 -14.74
N PRO A 28 2.45 22.69 -14.26
CA PRO A 28 3.34 21.91 -13.40
C PRO A 28 2.64 21.62 -12.07
N ALA A 29 2.46 20.33 -11.76
CA ALA A 29 1.98 19.89 -10.46
C ALA A 29 2.97 20.33 -9.37
N VAL A 30 2.56 21.34 -8.59
CA VAL A 30 3.23 21.70 -7.35
C VAL A 30 3.14 20.51 -6.38
N ALA A 31 4.29 19.91 -6.11
CA ALA A 31 4.46 18.91 -5.07
C ALA A 31 4.33 19.60 -3.71
N GLU A 32 3.11 19.72 -3.20
CA GLU A 32 2.88 20.11 -1.82
C GLU A 32 3.05 18.86 -0.93
N ALA A 33 4.03 18.95 -0.03
CA ALA A 33 4.42 17.88 0.86
C ALA A 33 3.28 17.53 1.82
N ALA A 34 2.69 16.34 1.66
CA ALA A 34 1.76 15.79 2.63
C ALA A 34 2.44 15.65 4.01
N PRO A 35 1.74 15.98 5.11
CA PRO A 35 2.29 15.95 6.46
C PRO A 35 2.69 14.52 6.85
N ALA A 36 3.78 14.42 7.62
CA ALA A 36 4.27 13.16 8.15
C ALA A 36 3.16 12.39 8.88
N PRO A 37 3.04 11.06 8.72
CA PRO A 37 2.07 10.28 9.46
C PRO A 37 2.33 10.41 10.96
N ALA A 38 1.24 10.61 11.72
CA ALA A 38 1.23 10.63 13.18
C ALA A 38 2.06 9.48 13.78
N PRO A 39 2.73 9.70 14.92
CA PRO A 39 3.56 8.67 15.53
C PRO A 39 2.70 7.44 15.84
N ALA A 40 3.14 6.28 15.33
CA ALA A 40 2.61 5.00 15.78
C ALA A 40 2.70 4.93 17.33
N PRO A 41 1.70 4.36 18.01
CA PRO A 41 1.73 4.22 19.46
C PRO A 41 2.98 3.48 19.91
N ALA A 42 3.52 3.88 21.06
CA ALA A 42 4.73 3.28 21.64
C ALA A 42 4.52 1.77 21.89
N PRO A 43 5.55 0.93 21.72
CA PRO A 43 5.38 -0.51 21.52
C PRO A 43 5.04 -1.32 22.79
N ASP A 44 4.94 -0.70 23.98
CA ASP A 44 4.88 -1.43 25.26
C ASP A 44 3.55 -1.25 26.03
N SER A 45 2.50 -0.75 25.39
CA SER A 45 1.14 -0.75 25.96
C SER A 45 0.39 -2.01 25.53
N ALA A 46 -0.36 -2.62 26.46
CA ALA A 46 -1.29 -3.68 26.10
C ALA A 46 -2.26 -3.20 25.00
N PRO A 47 -2.75 -4.08 24.11
CA PRO A 47 -3.70 -3.70 23.06
C PRO A 47 -4.90 -2.99 23.68
N THR A 48 -5.27 -1.84 23.11
CA THR A 48 -6.49 -1.12 23.51
C THR A 48 -7.72 -2.00 23.26
N ALA A 49 -8.84 -1.69 23.92
CA ALA A 49 -10.10 -2.39 23.66
C ALA A 49 -10.49 -2.34 22.16
N ASP A 50 -10.23 -1.21 21.50
CA ASP A 50 -10.44 -1.03 20.06
C ASP A 50 -9.55 -1.96 19.23
N GLU A 51 -8.26 -2.08 19.57
CA GLU A 51 -7.35 -3.00 18.88
C GLU A 51 -7.78 -4.47 19.06
N GLN A 52 -8.24 -4.85 20.25
CA GLN A 52 -8.75 -6.21 20.51
C GLN A 52 -10.00 -6.53 19.68
N ALA A 53 -10.90 -5.56 19.51
CA ALA A 53 -12.06 -5.70 18.64
C ALA A 53 -11.64 -5.90 17.17
N LEU A 54 -10.64 -5.14 16.69
CA LEU A 54 -10.08 -5.29 15.34
C LEU A 54 -9.41 -6.65 15.14
N ARG A 55 -8.62 -7.12 16.12
CA ARG A 55 -8.02 -8.47 16.11
C ARG A 55 -9.10 -9.54 16.00
N THR A 56 -10.15 -9.45 16.81
CA THR A 56 -11.29 -10.37 16.78
C THR A 56 -11.97 -10.38 15.41
N MET A 57 -12.19 -9.21 14.81
CA MET A 57 -12.75 -9.07 13.46
C MET A 57 -11.90 -9.77 12.40
N VAL A 58 -10.57 -9.56 12.42
CA VAL A 58 -9.62 -10.23 11.51
C VAL A 58 -9.66 -11.75 11.69
N ARG A 59 -9.64 -12.23 12.94
CA ARG A 59 -9.70 -13.67 13.24
C ARG A 59 -10.99 -14.30 12.69
N ASN A 60 -12.13 -13.68 12.95
CA ASN A 60 -13.43 -14.19 12.51
C ASN A 60 -13.54 -14.26 10.98
N ALA A 61 -13.07 -13.22 10.29
CA ALA A 61 -13.02 -13.23 8.83
C ALA A 61 -12.09 -14.33 8.29
N ALA A 62 -10.95 -14.59 8.95
CA ALA A 62 -10.03 -15.64 8.55
C ALA A 62 -10.65 -17.04 8.70
N VAL A 63 -11.35 -17.28 9.82
CA VAL A 63 -12.11 -18.53 10.04
C VAL A 63 -13.13 -18.74 8.92
N ALA A 64 -13.90 -17.71 8.56
CA ALA A 64 -14.90 -17.80 7.50
C ALA A 64 -14.31 -18.15 6.11
N GLU A 65 -13.05 -17.80 5.86
CA GLU A 65 -12.33 -18.06 4.60
C GLU A 65 -11.46 -19.33 4.62
N ASN A 66 -11.54 -20.14 5.70
CA ASN A 66 -10.69 -21.31 5.93
C ASN A 66 -9.19 -20.98 5.92
N LEU A 67 -8.83 -19.81 6.44
CA LEU A 67 -7.45 -19.35 6.64
C LEU A 67 -7.12 -19.43 8.14
N PRO A 68 -5.96 -19.96 8.56
CA PRO A 68 -5.54 -19.91 9.95
C PRO A 68 -5.55 -18.47 10.49
N PRO A 69 -6.31 -18.16 11.55
CA PRO A 69 -6.48 -16.79 12.06
C PRO A 69 -5.15 -16.09 12.41
N GLU A 70 -4.17 -16.86 12.88
CA GLU A 70 -2.85 -16.37 13.24
C GLU A 70 -2.11 -15.78 12.04
N ILE A 71 -2.33 -16.31 10.83
CA ILE A 71 -1.73 -15.79 9.59
C ILE A 71 -2.36 -14.44 9.23
N ALA A 72 -3.69 -14.33 9.28
CA ALA A 72 -4.38 -13.08 8.99
C ALA A 72 -3.99 -11.96 9.98
N GLU A 73 -3.93 -12.28 11.27
CA GLU A 73 -3.44 -11.35 12.29
C GLU A 73 -1.97 -10.98 12.10
N ALA A 74 -1.11 -11.91 11.66
CA ALA A 74 0.30 -11.61 11.42
C ALA A 74 0.45 -10.63 10.25
N VAL A 75 -0.33 -10.83 9.20
CA VAL A 75 -0.39 -9.93 8.05
C VAL A 75 -0.92 -8.56 8.49
N ALA A 76 -2.05 -8.48 9.19
CA ALA A 76 -2.58 -7.19 9.66
C ALA A 76 -1.60 -6.41 10.56
N ASP A 77 -0.86 -7.10 11.44
CA ASP A 77 0.22 -6.49 12.24
C ASP A 77 1.37 -5.96 11.38
N VAL A 78 1.75 -6.68 10.31
CA VAL A 78 2.82 -6.23 9.39
C VAL A 78 2.36 -5.06 8.52
N GLU A 79 1.12 -5.08 8.05
CA GLU A 79 0.59 -4.10 7.11
C GLU A 79 0.39 -2.73 7.76
N SER A 80 -0.31 -2.66 8.91
CA SER A 80 -0.62 -1.36 9.54
C SER A 80 -0.39 -1.31 11.04
N GLY A 81 -0.06 -2.44 11.69
CA GLY A 81 -0.08 -2.53 13.14
C GLY A 81 -1.48 -2.26 13.70
N PHE A 82 -2.51 -2.77 13.02
CA PHE A 82 -3.93 -2.56 13.35
C PHE A 82 -4.40 -1.09 13.29
N ASN A 83 -3.76 -0.24 12.49
CA ASN A 83 -4.25 1.12 12.23
C ASN A 83 -5.22 1.13 11.03
N PRO A 84 -6.54 1.31 11.23
CA PRO A 84 -7.51 1.28 10.14
C PRO A 84 -7.47 2.54 9.24
N ARG A 85 -6.73 3.58 9.63
CA ARG A 85 -6.56 4.82 8.85
C ARG A 85 -5.22 4.88 8.10
N ALA A 86 -4.44 3.79 8.10
CA ALA A 86 -3.16 3.75 7.42
C ALA A 86 -3.32 3.92 5.90
N VAL A 87 -2.40 4.66 5.28
CA VAL A 87 -2.27 4.77 3.82
C VAL A 87 -0.84 4.42 3.45
N GLY A 88 -0.71 3.44 2.56
CA GLY A 88 0.55 2.91 2.10
C GLY A 88 1.20 3.76 1.02
N GLY A 89 2.47 3.46 0.76
CA GLY A 89 3.30 4.24 -0.14
C GLY A 89 2.95 4.13 -1.63
N VAL A 90 2.20 3.10 -2.03
CA VAL A 90 1.73 2.91 -3.41
C VAL A 90 0.20 2.97 -3.50
N GLY A 91 -0.46 3.50 -2.46
CA GLY A 91 -1.91 3.70 -2.44
C GLY A 91 -2.69 2.58 -1.77
N GLU A 92 -2.04 1.73 -0.97
CA GLU A 92 -2.73 0.75 -0.13
C GLU A 92 -3.55 1.45 0.96
N ILE A 93 -4.73 0.92 1.31
CA ILE A 93 -5.66 1.57 2.23
C ILE A 93 -5.98 0.67 3.42
N GLY A 94 -6.01 1.26 4.61
CA GLY A 94 -6.65 0.72 5.80
C GLY A 94 -5.91 -0.41 6.50
N LEU A 95 -6.65 -1.15 7.33
CA LEU A 95 -6.13 -2.11 8.30
C LEU A 95 -5.17 -3.15 7.69
N MET A 96 -5.54 -3.74 6.57
CA MET A 96 -4.79 -4.78 5.87
C MET A 96 -4.10 -4.24 4.62
N GLN A 97 -4.01 -2.93 4.45
CA GLN A 97 -3.34 -2.27 3.32
C GLN A 97 -3.82 -2.83 1.96
N VAL A 98 -5.12 -2.80 1.75
CA VAL A 98 -5.76 -3.29 0.52
C VAL A 98 -5.56 -2.27 -0.59
N LEU A 99 -5.01 -2.70 -1.73
CA LEU A 99 -4.97 -1.89 -2.94
C LEU A 99 -6.38 -1.74 -3.54
N PRO A 100 -6.77 -0.53 -4.00
CA PRO A 100 -8.04 -0.33 -4.70
C PRO A 100 -8.28 -1.31 -5.86
N SER A 101 -7.26 -1.54 -6.70
CA SER A 101 -7.35 -2.49 -7.83
C SER A 101 -7.63 -3.92 -7.36
N THR A 102 -6.99 -4.37 -6.30
CA THR A 102 -7.24 -5.68 -5.67
C THR A 102 -8.67 -5.77 -5.12
N ALA A 103 -9.16 -4.73 -4.45
CA ALA A 103 -10.54 -4.69 -3.97
C ALA A 103 -11.54 -4.77 -5.14
N ARG A 104 -11.32 -3.99 -6.22
CA ARG A 104 -12.17 -4.03 -7.43
C ARG A 104 -12.20 -5.42 -8.06
N MET A 105 -11.04 -6.09 -8.19
CA MET A 105 -10.95 -7.47 -8.70
C MET A 105 -11.78 -8.45 -7.85
N LEU A 106 -11.93 -8.20 -6.55
CA LEU A 106 -12.72 -9.02 -5.63
C LEU A 106 -14.20 -8.60 -5.52
N GLY A 107 -14.65 -7.69 -6.40
CA GLY A 107 -16.03 -7.24 -6.51
C GLY A 107 -16.40 -6.04 -5.65
N PHE A 108 -15.43 -5.30 -5.10
CA PHE A 108 -15.72 -4.03 -4.42
C PHE A 108 -16.22 -2.98 -5.42
N SER A 109 -17.41 -2.43 -5.20
CA SER A 109 -18.02 -1.41 -6.07
C SER A 109 -18.27 -0.05 -5.37
N GLU A 110 -18.01 0.03 -4.07
CA GLU A 110 -18.27 1.25 -3.28
C GLU A 110 -17.16 2.33 -3.48
N PRO A 111 -17.34 3.57 -2.98
CA PRO A 111 -16.30 4.61 -2.99
C PRO A 111 -15.05 4.22 -2.19
N LEU A 112 -13.85 4.63 -2.63
CA LEU A 112 -12.58 4.27 -1.96
C LEU A 112 -12.50 4.58 -0.46
N PRO A 113 -13.10 5.68 0.08
CA PRO A 113 -13.10 5.92 1.52
C PRO A 113 -13.71 4.77 2.36
N LYS A 114 -14.60 3.96 1.78
CA LYS A 114 -15.12 2.75 2.45
C LYS A 114 -14.04 1.73 2.80
N LEU A 115 -12.89 1.75 2.13
CA LEU A 115 -11.75 0.89 2.49
C LEU A 115 -11.06 1.31 3.79
N PHE A 116 -11.36 2.48 4.37
CA PHE A 116 -10.94 2.82 5.75
C PHE A 116 -11.86 2.23 6.82
N GLU A 117 -13.04 1.72 6.45
CA GLU A 117 -13.90 1.00 7.39
C GLU A 117 -13.30 -0.38 7.66
N PRO A 118 -13.00 -0.73 8.93
CA PRO A 118 -12.30 -1.98 9.25
C PRO A 118 -12.98 -3.23 8.69
N GLU A 119 -14.30 -3.32 8.80
CA GLU A 119 -15.06 -4.48 8.33
C GLU A 119 -14.91 -4.69 6.81
N THR A 120 -15.11 -3.62 6.03
CA THR A 120 -14.91 -3.63 4.58
C THR A 120 -13.47 -3.98 4.24
N ASN A 121 -12.50 -3.37 4.90
CA ASN A 121 -11.08 -3.61 4.64
C ASN A 121 -10.67 -5.06 4.93
N VAL A 122 -11.06 -5.59 6.09
CA VAL A 122 -10.81 -6.97 6.52
C VAL A 122 -11.47 -7.96 5.58
N ARG A 123 -12.71 -7.71 5.16
CA ARG A 123 -13.42 -8.56 4.20
C ARG A 123 -12.63 -8.76 2.91
N TYR A 124 -12.10 -7.70 2.30
CA TYR A 124 -11.33 -7.83 1.06
C TYR A 124 -9.89 -8.30 1.29
N GLY A 125 -9.22 -7.81 2.34
CA GLY A 125 -7.86 -8.21 2.68
C GLY A 125 -7.76 -9.71 3.00
N VAL A 126 -8.63 -10.22 3.88
CA VAL A 126 -8.64 -11.64 4.23
C VAL A 126 -9.03 -12.50 3.04
N ARG A 127 -10.03 -12.13 2.23
CA ARG A 127 -10.39 -12.85 1.01
C ARG A 127 -9.21 -12.98 0.04
N TYR A 128 -8.45 -11.90 -0.14
CA TYR A 128 -7.27 -11.91 -0.98
C TYR A 128 -6.19 -12.85 -0.42
N LEU A 129 -5.88 -12.73 0.88
CA LEU A 129 -4.90 -13.58 1.58
C LEU A 129 -5.28 -15.07 1.55
N ALA A 130 -6.54 -15.39 1.78
CA ALA A 130 -7.04 -16.76 1.75
C ALA A 130 -6.96 -17.35 0.33
N SER A 131 -7.18 -16.55 -0.71
CA SER A 131 -6.95 -16.97 -2.09
C SER A 131 -5.47 -17.28 -2.36
N ALA A 132 -4.53 -16.45 -1.84
CA ALA A 132 -3.11 -16.78 -1.89
C ALA A 132 -2.80 -18.09 -1.17
N TRP A 133 -3.35 -18.29 0.04
CA TRP A 133 -3.15 -19.48 0.87
C TRP A 133 -3.55 -20.77 0.17
N ARG A 134 -4.71 -20.76 -0.51
CA ARG A 134 -5.17 -21.91 -1.31
C ARG A 134 -4.27 -22.15 -2.53
N LYS A 135 -3.88 -21.09 -3.24
CA LYS A 135 -3.04 -21.19 -4.46
C LYS A 135 -1.64 -21.75 -4.19
N THR A 136 -1.13 -21.58 -2.99
CA THR A 136 0.23 -21.98 -2.59
C THR A 136 0.27 -23.30 -1.84
N GLY A 137 -0.89 -23.95 -1.65
CA GLY A 137 -0.97 -25.20 -0.89
C GLY A 137 -0.56 -25.02 0.57
N ALA A 138 -0.98 -23.92 1.21
CA ALA A 138 -0.70 -23.62 2.61
C ALA A 138 0.79 -23.36 2.96
N ASP A 139 1.63 -23.00 1.98
CA ASP A 139 2.98 -22.54 2.27
C ASP A 139 2.96 -21.09 2.79
N ILE A 140 3.49 -20.88 4.01
CA ILE A 140 3.45 -19.59 4.71
C ILE A 140 4.16 -18.51 3.88
N CYS A 141 5.38 -18.76 3.40
CA CYS A 141 6.16 -17.74 2.71
C CYS A 141 5.56 -17.41 1.34
N ALA A 142 5.26 -18.41 0.53
CA ALA A 142 4.66 -18.21 -0.77
C ALA A 142 3.32 -17.45 -0.65
N THR A 143 2.52 -17.76 0.37
CA THR A 143 1.24 -17.08 0.62
C THR A 143 1.42 -15.60 0.89
N VAL A 144 2.23 -15.25 1.90
CA VAL A 144 2.32 -13.86 2.33
C VAL A 144 3.12 -13.00 1.35
N MET A 145 4.05 -13.60 0.62
CA MET A 145 4.74 -12.90 -0.47
C MET A 145 3.80 -12.61 -1.65
N LYS A 146 2.90 -13.54 -1.99
CA LYS A 146 1.86 -13.31 -3.01
C LYS A 146 0.81 -12.30 -2.55
N TYR A 147 0.46 -12.28 -1.28
CA TYR A 147 -0.40 -11.23 -0.71
C TYR A 147 0.22 -9.85 -0.95
N ARG A 148 1.49 -9.70 -0.56
CA ARG A 148 2.23 -8.44 -0.68
C ARG A 148 2.49 -8.01 -2.12
N ALA A 149 2.94 -8.92 -2.98
CA ALA A 149 3.45 -8.60 -4.31
C ALA A 149 2.45 -8.84 -5.45
N GLY A 150 1.32 -9.48 -5.16
CA GLY A 150 0.38 -9.92 -6.18
C GLY A 150 0.39 -11.44 -6.36
N HIS A 151 -0.77 -12.04 -6.65
CA HIS A 151 -0.88 -13.49 -6.85
C HIS A 151 -0.09 -14.01 -8.06
N GLY A 152 0.14 -13.16 -9.06
CA GLY A 152 0.93 -13.49 -10.26
C GLY A 152 2.45 -13.46 -10.05
N GLU A 153 2.93 -13.04 -8.88
CA GLU A 153 4.37 -12.99 -8.61
C GLU A 153 4.99 -14.40 -8.66
N THR A 154 6.07 -14.54 -9.43
CA THR A 154 6.83 -15.78 -9.62
C THR A 154 8.26 -15.68 -9.10
N ARG A 155 8.72 -14.47 -8.76
CA ARG A 155 10.07 -14.19 -8.28
C ARG A 155 10.02 -13.62 -6.87
N TYR A 156 11.11 -13.76 -6.12
CA TYR A 156 11.17 -13.30 -4.74
C TYR A 156 12.05 -12.07 -4.62
N SER A 157 11.45 -10.91 -4.38
CA SER A 157 12.23 -9.73 -4.02
C SER A 157 12.80 -9.88 -2.60
N GLN A 158 13.92 -9.21 -2.31
CA GLN A 158 14.43 -9.09 -0.93
C GLN A 158 13.37 -8.57 0.05
N ARG A 159 12.48 -7.67 -0.40
CA ARG A 159 11.39 -7.13 0.43
C ARG A 159 10.32 -8.19 0.72
N SER A 160 10.02 -9.07 -0.25
CA SER A 160 9.08 -10.18 -0.05
C SER A 160 9.66 -11.22 0.92
N VAL A 161 10.95 -11.54 0.79
CA VAL A 161 11.63 -12.44 1.74
C VAL A 161 11.62 -11.85 3.17
N ALA A 162 11.97 -10.56 3.31
CA ALA A 162 11.91 -9.88 4.61
C ALA A 162 10.50 -9.85 5.21
N TYR A 163 9.48 -9.64 4.37
CA TYR A 163 8.07 -9.73 4.77
C TYR A 163 7.74 -11.13 5.30
N CYS A 164 8.14 -12.21 4.60
CA CYS A 164 7.93 -13.56 5.09
C CYS A 164 8.61 -13.78 6.46
N VAL A 165 9.87 -13.39 6.60
CA VAL A 165 10.62 -13.53 7.86
C VAL A 165 9.87 -12.84 9.00
N ARG A 166 9.35 -11.64 8.77
CA ARG A 166 8.58 -10.91 9.79
C ARG A 166 7.29 -11.62 10.18
N VAL A 167 6.51 -12.10 9.21
CA VAL A 167 5.30 -12.88 9.49
C VAL A 167 5.62 -14.13 10.30
N ARG A 168 6.66 -14.88 9.92
CA ARG A 168 7.07 -16.10 10.64
C ARG A 168 7.46 -15.82 12.09
N GLN A 169 8.11 -14.70 12.37
CA GLN A 169 8.42 -14.27 13.74
C GLN A 169 7.15 -14.03 14.56
N LEU A 170 6.19 -13.29 14.02
CA LEU A 170 4.91 -13.04 14.69
C LEU A 170 4.12 -14.34 14.93
N LEU A 171 4.13 -15.26 13.96
CA LEU A 171 3.52 -16.58 14.12
C LEU A 171 4.17 -17.37 15.27
N ALA A 172 5.50 -17.42 15.32
CA ALA A 172 6.23 -18.08 16.40
C ALA A 172 5.98 -17.43 17.77
N GLU A 173 5.93 -16.09 17.85
CA GLU A 173 5.62 -15.36 19.09
C GLU A 173 4.23 -15.72 19.65
N ARG A 174 3.28 -16.03 18.77
CA ARG A 174 1.92 -16.47 19.09
C ARG A 174 1.78 -17.98 19.29
N GLY A 175 2.87 -18.74 19.25
CA GLY A 175 2.86 -20.19 19.42
C GLY A 175 2.31 -20.97 18.22
N PHE A 176 2.16 -20.33 17.06
CA PHE A 176 1.73 -21.00 15.83
C PHE A 176 2.88 -21.84 15.26
N LYS A 177 2.57 -23.05 14.78
CA LYS A 177 3.57 -23.94 14.17
C LYS A 177 4.04 -23.36 12.83
N VAL A 178 5.26 -22.82 12.82
CA VAL A 178 5.88 -22.31 11.60
C VAL A 178 6.47 -23.46 10.78
N THR A 179 5.95 -23.68 9.58
CA THR A 179 6.39 -24.73 8.63
C THR A 179 7.06 -24.14 7.39
N GLY A 180 7.69 -24.99 6.57
CA GLY A 180 8.35 -24.56 5.32
C GLY A 180 9.66 -23.81 5.52
N THR A 181 10.35 -23.53 4.42
CA THR A 181 11.62 -22.80 4.38
C THR A 181 11.42 -21.35 3.92
N VAL A 182 12.36 -20.48 4.30
CA VAL A 182 12.40 -19.11 3.76
C VAL A 182 13.15 -19.16 2.42
N PRO A 183 12.53 -18.74 1.30
CA PRO A 183 13.21 -18.78 0.01
C PRO A 183 14.27 -17.70 -0.09
N VAL A 184 15.28 -17.96 -0.93
CA VAL A 184 16.30 -16.98 -1.28
C VAL A 184 15.71 -15.96 -2.25
N ALA A 185 16.00 -14.68 -2.02
CA ALA A 185 15.56 -13.62 -2.94
C ALA A 185 16.26 -13.75 -4.30
N THR A 186 15.50 -13.55 -5.37
CA THR A 186 15.97 -13.61 -6.76
C THR A 186 16.27 -12.23 -7.34
N PHE A 187 15.88 -11.14 -6.68
CA PHE A 187 16.23 -9.76 -7.06
C PHE A 187 16.09 -8.75 -5.91
N GLY A 188 16.64 -7.55 -6.13
CA GLY A 188 16.70 -6.46 -5.16
C GLY A 188 17.98 -6.48 -4.33
N ALA A 189 18.40 -5.30 -3.85
CA ALA A 189 19.54 -5.20 -2.96
C ALA A 189 19.17 -5.74 -1.57
N PRO A 190 20.06 -6.49 -0.88
CA PRO A 190 19.82 -6.89 0.49
C PRO A 190 19.54 -5.67 1.36
N ALA A 191 18.66 -5.84 2.33
CA ALA A 191 18.45 -4.81 3.33
C ALA A 191 19.78 -4.60 4.07
N ALA A 192 20.31 -3.36 4.04
CA ALA A 192 21.53 -3.03 4.75
C ALA A 192 21.33 -3.24 6.26
N SER A 193 22.41 -3.56 6.97
CA SER A 193 22.45 -3.71 8.43
C SER A 193 21.72 -2.55 9.12
N GLY A 194 20.73 -2.85 9.98
CA GLY A 194 19.89 -1.84 10.65
C GLY A 194 18.37 -2.05 10.55
N VAL A 195 17.94 -3.16 9.95
CA VAL A 195 16.53 -3.54 9.79
C VAL A 195 15.85 -3.88 11.14
N PHE A 196 16.63 -4.25 12.14
CA PHE A 196 16.14 -4.43 13.51
C PHE A 196 16.62 -3.26 14.37
N ARG A 197 15.68 -2.55 14.99
CA ARG A 197 15.93 -1.52 15.99
C ARG A 197 15.84 -2.15 17.38
N GLY A 198 16.93 -2.11 18.12
CA GLY A 198 16.98 -2.36 19.56
C GLY A 198 16.48 -3.74 19.99
N ALA A 199 17.41 -4.65 20.29
CA ALA A 199 17.11 -5.87 21.04
C ALA A 199 16.66 -5.49 22.46
N ARG A 200 15.37 -5.69 22.78
CA ARG A 200 14.89 -5.46 24.15
C ARG A 200 14.51 -6.80 24.78
N ARG A 201 15.14 -7.13 25.91
CA ARG A 201 14.78 -8.28 26.72
C ARG A 201 13.50 -7.96 27.49
N LEU A 202 12.45 -8.72 27.23
CA LEU A 202 11.17 -8.63 27.92
C LEU A 202 11.29 -9.26 29.32
N SER A 203 10.38 -8.89 30.21
CA SER A 203 10.32 -9.40 31.60
C SER A 203 10.17 -10.92 31.70
N ASN A 204 9.64 -11.56 30.66
CA ASN A 204 9.53 -13.03 30.55
C ASN A 204 10.77 -13.70 29.93
N GLY A 205 11.90 -12.97 29.81
CA GLY A 205 13.16 -13.49 29.29
C GLY A 205 13.25 -13.58 27.77
N ARG A 206 12.17 -13.36 27.02
CA ARG A 206 12.18 -13.31 25.55
C ARG A 206 12.83 -12.02 25.06
N VAL A 207 13.52 -12.06 23.92
CA VAL A 207 14.07 -10.86 23.29
C VAL A 207 13.13 -10.45 22.15
N ARG A 208 12.56 -9.23 22.24
CA ARG A 208 11.78 -8.64 21.16
C ARG A 208 12.67 -7.71 20.35
N MET A 209 12.70 -7.94 19.05
CA MET A 209 13.37 -7.08 18.08
C MET A 209 12.31 -6.27 17.35
N ALA A 210 12.38 -4.94 17.40
CA ALA A 210 11.48 -4.11 16.63
C ALA A 210 12.00 -4.01 15.19
N PHE A 211 11.26 -4.51 14.21
CA PHE A 211 11.62 -4.35 12.81
C PHE A 211 11.40 -2.89 12.39
N ASN A 212 12.44 -2.24 11.87
CA ASN A 212 12.43 -0.82 11.52
C ASN A 212 11.92 -0.60 10.10
N TRP A 213 10.60 -0.61 9.94
CA TRP A 213 9.94 -0.35 8.65
C TRP A 213 10.27 1.02 8.06
N ARG A 214 10.51 2.04 8.90
CA ARG A 214 10.92 3.37 8.45
C ARG A 214 12.23 3.34 7.66
N THR A 215 13.20 2.52 8.05
CA THR A 215 14.46 2.38 7.30
C THR A 215 14.23 1.74 5.93
N VAL A 216 13.33 0.75 5.86
CA VAL A 216 12.97 0.08 4.61
C VAL A 216 12.22 1.04 3.66
N ASP A 217 11.29 1.84 4.19
CA ASP A 217 10.50 2.80 3.41
C ASP A 217 11.28 4.05 3.00
N LEU A 218 12.17 4.58 3.85
CA LEU A 218 13.03 5.71 3.49
C LEU A 218 13.99 5.34 2.36
N ARG A 219 14.51 4.10 2.38
CA ARG A 219 15.33 3.59 1.29
C ARG A 219 14.54 3.38 0.00
N ARG A 220 13.29 2.90 0.08
CA ARG A 220 12.37 2.86 -1.08
C ARG A 220 12.29 4.23 -1.75
N LYS A 221 11.98 5.28 -0.98
CA LYS A 221 11.91 6.66 -1.49
C LYS A 221 13.24 7.11 -2.11
N ALA A 222 14.37 6.71 -1.53
CA ALA A 222 15.69 7.04 -2.07
C ALA A 222 16.02 6.29 -3.37
N LEU A 223 15.66 5.01 -3.48
CA LEU A 223 15.88 4.19 -4.68
C LEU A 223 14.95 4.58 -5.84
N ASP A 224 13.68 4.89 -5.56
CA ASP A 224 12.73 5.40 -6.56
C ASP A 224 13.20 6.76 -7.11
N LYS A 225 13.74 7.62 -6.24
CA LYS A 225 14.36 8.91 -6.61
C LYS A 225 15.65 8.73 -7.42
N ALA A 226 16.44 7.71 -7.14
CA ALA A 226 17.68 7.41 -7.87
C ALA A 226 17.43 6.70 -9.22
N GLY A 227 16.37 5.88 -9.31
CA GLY A 227 15.98 5.16 -10.52
C GLY A 227 15.23 6.01 -11.55
N GLY A 228 14.64 7.14 -11.14
CA GLY A 228 13.96 8.09 -12.03
C GLY A 228 14.89 9.00 -12.86
N ALA A 229 16.21 8.92 -12.67
CA ALA A 229 17.18 9.83 -13.28
C ALA A 229 17.91 9.26 -14.52
N GLY A 230 17.55 8.08 -15.05
CA GLY A 230 18.31 7.53 -16.18
C GLY A 230 17.68 6.35 -16.90
N LEU A 231 16.76 6.65 -17.82
CA LEU A 231 16.64 5.91 -19.08
C LEU A 231 15.93 6.78 -20.11
N ARG A 232 16.69 7.67 -20.77
CA ARG A 232 16.27 8.20 -22.09
C ARG A 232 16.64 7.13 -23.11
N ILE A 233 15.64 6.46 -23.65
CA ILE A 233 15.80 5.70 -24.89
C ILE A 233 15.55 6.72 -26.00
N ALA A 234 16.58 6.97 -26.80
CA ALA A 234 16.47 7.72 -28.03
C ALA A 234 15.77 6.83 -29.06
N GLU A 235 14.72 7.36 -29.68
CA GLU A 235 14.36 7.14 -31.08
C GLU A 235 13.91 8.49 -31.66
#